data_AF-A0A2S5N3P5-F1
#
_entry.id   AF-A0A2S5N3P5-F1
#
_cell.length_a   1.000
_cell.length_b   1.000
_cell.length_c   1.000
_cell.angle_alpha   90.00
_cell.angle_beta   90.00
_cell.angle_gamma   90.00
#
_symmetry.space_group_name_H-M   'P 1'
#
loop_
_entity.id
_entity.type
_entity.pdbx_description
1 polymer ?
#
loop_
_entity_poly.entity_id
_entity_poly.type
_entity_poly.pdbx_seq_one_letter_code
_entity_poly.pdbx_strand_id
1 'polypeptide(L)'
;MTTLLPVDTAPQHFAPTPITDAEAAAMFRAVINLFRLWSVNDEQAAILLDLPVRSYRRWKTGELGRFDRDRKARLSNIMGIHKALRIIFREPQRGYAWIQAPNAAFAGQTALRVMLGGELTDLMRVRRYLDSERGGW
;
A
#
# COMPACT_ATOMS: atom_id res chain seq x y z
N MET A 1 -7.64 0.76 -42.22
CA MET A 1 -6.69 -0.33 -41.89
C MET A 1 -6.14 -0.03 -40.52
N THR A 2 -6.38 -0.89 -39.53
CA THR A 2 -5.90 -0.68 -38.15
C THR A 2 -4.50 -1.26 -38.03
N THR A 3 -3.49 -0.39 -37.86
CA THR A 3 -2.10 -0.79 -37.67
C THR A 3 -1.90 -1.20 -36.22
N LEU A 4 -1.52 -2.46 -35.98
CA LEU A 4 -1.15 -2.94 -34.65
C LEU A 4 0.33 -2.63 -34.43
N LEU A 5 0.65 -1.92 -33.35
CA LEU A 5 2.01 -1.70 -32.90
C LEU A 5 2.38 -2.75 -31.84
N PRO A 6 3.53 -3.44 -31.95
CA PRO A 6 4.00 -4.34 -30.91
C PRO A 6 4.28 -3.55 -29.64
N VAL A 7 3.74 -4.03 -28.51
CA VAL A 7 4.14 -3.53 -27.19
C VAL A 7 5.50 -4.14 -26.89
N ASP A 8 6.48 -3.31 -26.56
CA ASP A 8 7.77 -3.80 -26.09
C ASP A 8 7.59 -4.53 -24.75
N THR A 9 7.71 -5.85 -24.79
CA THR A 9 7.65 -6.73 -23.62
C THR A 9 9.04 -7.20 -23.18
N ALA A 10 10.12 -6.63 -23.73
CA ALA A 10 11.46 -6.97 -23.30
C ALA A 10 11.62 -6.63 -21.80
N PRO A 11 12.18 -7.56 -20.99
CA PRO A 11 12.43 -7.27 -19.59
C PRO A 11 13.44 -6.13 -19.49
N GLN A 12 12.99 -4.99 -18.96
CA GLN A 12 13.88 -3.87 -18.68
C GLN A 12 14.94 -4.31 -17.67
N HIS A 13 16.20 -3.95 -17.92
CA HIS A 13 17.26 -4.18 -16.93
C HIS A 13 16.91 -3.49 -15.62
N PHE A 14 17.08 -4.20 -14.51
CA PHE A 14 16.88 -3.62 -13.19
C PHE A 14 17.85 -2.44 -13.00
N ALA A 15 17.28 -1.24 -12.92
CA ALA A 15 17.96 -0.04 -12.46
C ALA A 15 17.34 0.36 -11.12
N PRO A 16 18.13 0.68 -10.08
CA PRO A 16 17.62 1.13 -8.78
C PRO A 16 17.12 2.58 -8.86
N THR A 17 16.23 2.87 -9.80
CA THR A 17 15.67 4.19 -10.01
C THR A 17 14.68 4.49 -8.89
N PRO A 18 14.68 5.70 -8.32
CA PRO A 18 13.67 6.11 -7.35
C PRO A 18 12.26 6.03 -7.94
N ILE A 19 11.27 5.76 -7.08
CA ILE A 19 9.86 5.84 -7.44
C ILE A 19 9.55 7.23 -8.01
N THR A 20 9.07 7.27 -9.24
CA THR A 20 8.67 8.49 -9.95
C THR A 20 7.37 9.07 -9.38
N ASP A 21 7.08 10.34 -9.68
CA ASP A 21 5.81 10.95 -9.25
C ASP A 21 4.61 10.31 -9.97
N ALA A 22 4.79 9.83 -11.21
CA ALA A 22 3.77 9.11 -11.94
C ALA A 22 3.42 7.77 -11.28
N GLU A 23 4.43 6.98 -10.89
CA GLU A 23 4.24 5.74 -10.13
C GLU A 23 3.61 6.01 -8.76
N ALA A 24 4.05 7.06 -8.07
CA ALA A 24 3.47 7.46 -6.79
C ALA A 24 1.99 7.84 -6.93
N ALA A 25 1.63 8.61 -7.96
CA ALA A 25 0.24 8.95 -8.24
C ALA A 25 -0.60 7.70 -8.57
N ALA A 26 -0.05 6.74 -9.32
CA ALA A 26 -0.71 5.47 -9.60
C ALA A 26 -0.94 4.63 -8.34
N MET A 27 0.10 4.48 -7.50
CA MET A 27 -0.02 3.79 -6.21
C MET A 27 -1.03 4.50 -5.30
N PHE A 28 -1.05 5.83 -5.25
CA PHE A 28 -2.00 6.57 -4.43
C PHE A 28 -3.45 6.29 -4.82
N ARG A 29 -3.77 6.26 -6.13
CA ARG A 29 -5.10 5.84 -6.62
C ARG A 29 -5.46 4.42 -6.18
N ALA A 30 -4.51 3.49 -6.27
CA ALA A 30 -4.72 2.11 -5.82
C ALA A 30 -4.94 2.04 -4.29
N VAL A 31 -4.16 2.78 -3.52
CA VAL A 31 -4.24 2.84 -2.06
C VAL A 31 -5.57 3.43 -1.57
N ILE A 32 -6.13 4.45 -2.25
CA ILE A 32 -7.48 4.95 -1.91
C ILE A 32 -8.53 3.83 -2.01
N ASN A 33 -8.49 3.05 -3.10
CA ASN A 33 -9.41 1.93 -3.28
C ASN A 33 -9.18 0.83 -2.23
N LEU A 34 -7.92 0.59 -1.89
CA LEU A 34 -7.55 -0.38 -0.87
C LEU A 34 -8.00 0.03 0.53
N PHE A 35 -7.84 1.30 0.90
CA PHE A 35 -8.32 1.86 2.15
C PHE A 35 -9.83 1.71 2.29
N ARG A 36 -10.60 1.89 1.21
CA ARG A 36 -12.04 1.57 1.21
C ARG A 36 -12.31 0.09 1.52
N LEU A 37 -11.54 -0.83 0.93
CA LEU A 37 -11.69 -2.27 1.16
C LEU A 37 -11.25 -2.71 2.57
N TRP A 38 -10.33 -1.97 3.18
CA TRP A 38 -9.86 -2.16 4.55
C TRP A 38 -10.66 -1.34 5.58
N SER A 39 -11.73 -0.67 5.16
CA SER A 39 -12.54 0.29 5.94
C SER A 39 -11.71 1.31 6.73
N VAL A 40 -10.62 1.79 6.14
CA VAL A 40 -9.78 2.86 6.66
C VAL A 40 -10.48 4.19 6.38
N ASN A 41 -10.73 4.98 7.43
CA ASN A 41 -11.32 6.31 7.30
C ASN A 41 -10.26 7.37 6.91
N ASP A 42 -10.70 8.60 6.67
CA ASP A 42 -9.82 9.65 6.16
C ASP A 42 -8.74 10.07 7.17
N GLU A 43 -9.05 10.05 8.47
CA GLU A 43 -8.13 10.34 9.56
C GLU A 43 -7.03 9.27 9.68
N GLN A 44 -7.43 8.01 9.58
CA GLN A 44 -6.51 6.87 9.56
C GLN A 44 -5.64 6.90 8.30
N ALA A 45 -6.22 7.15 7.14
CA ALA A 45 -5.49 7.26 5.88
C ALA A 45 -4.43 8.38 5.93
N ALA A 46 -4.78 9.50 6.55
CA ALA A 46 -3.87 10.62 6.79
C ALA A 46 -2.67 10.21 7.67
N ILE A 47 -2.89 9.43 8.73
CA ILE A 47 -1.81 8.86 9.57
C ILE A 47 -0.93 7.91 8.75
N LEU A 48 -1.54 6.97 8.02
CA LEU A 48 -0.80 5.95 7.25
C LEU A 48 0.08 6.56 6.16
N LEU A 49 -0.33 7.71 5.60
CA LEU A 49 0.38 8.41 4.53
C LEU A 49 1.21 9.60 5.00
N ASP A 50 1.26 9.86 6.32
CA ASP A 50 1.89 11.02 6.93
C ASP A 50 1.54 12.33 6.21
N LEU A 51 0.24 12.62 6.15
CA LEU A 51 -0.30 13.77 5.45
C LEU A 51 -1.38 14.44 6.31
N PRO A 52 -1.40 15.78 6.41
CA PRO A 52 -2.55 16.46 6.99
C PRO A 52 -3.88 16.01 6.37
N VAL A 53 -4.88 15.70 7.20
CA VAL A 53 -6.18 15.15 6.75
C VAL A 53 -6.85 16.01 5.66
N ARG A 54 -6.71 17.34 5.75
CA ARG A 54 -7.20 18.27 4.73
C ARG A 54 -6.56 18.01 3.36
N SER A 55 -5.25 17.82 3.33
CA SER A 55 -4.52 17.51 2.11
C SER A 55 -4.88 16.13 1.57
N TYR A 56 -5.07 15.13 2.45
CA TYR A 56 -5.54 13.80 2.02
C TYR A 56 -6.90 13.88 1.34
N ARG A 57 -7.88 14.59 1.94
CA ARG A 57 -9.21 14.80 1.36
C ARG A 57 -9.13 15.49 0.00
N ARG A 58 -8.30 16.53 -0.14
CA ARG A 58 -8.06 17.22 -1.42
C ARG A 58 -7.43 16.30 -2.47
N TRP A 59 -6.43 15.51 -2.08
CA TRP A 59 -5.77 14.58 -3.00
C TRP A 59 -6.72 13.47 -3.46
N LYS A 60 -7.60 13.00 -2.57
CA LYS A 60 -8.63 12.00 -2.86
C LYS A 60 -9.62 12.45 -3.94
N THR A 61 -9.83 13.76 -4.12
CA THR A 61 -10.68 14.33 -5.19
C THR A 61 -9.92 14.62 -6.49
N GLY A 62 -8.64 14.22 -6.60
CA GLY A 62 -7.85 14.31 -7.83
C GLY A 62 -6.85 15.47 -7.88
N GLU A 63 -6.89 16.39 -6.92
CA GLU A 63 -5.95 17.51 -6.82
C GLU A 63 -4.65 17.10 -6.11
N LEU A 64 -3.87 16.26 -6.79
CA LEU A 64 -2.61 15.74 -6.27
C LEU A 64 -1.55 16.84 -6.14
N GLY A 65 -0.81 16.80 -5.05
CA GLY A 65 0.42 17.56 -4.87
C GLY A 65 1.65 16.75 -5.24
N ARG A 66 2.83 17.24 -4.82
CA ARG A 66 4.10 16.54 -4.99
C ARG A 66 4.24 15.40 -3.99
N PHE A 67 4.79 14.27 -4.43
CA PHE A 67 5.14 13.15 -3.58
C PHE A 67 6.61 13.25 -3.14
N ASP A 68 6.82 13.46 -1.84
CA ASP A 68 8.15 13.32 -1.23
C ASP A 68 8.60 11.84 -1.14
N ARG A 69 9.85 11.63 -0.73
CA ARG A 69 10.46 10.30 -0.63
C ARG A 69 9.78 9.43 0.42
N ASP A 70 9.39 10.00 1.55
CA ASP A 70 8.78 9.26 2.65
C ASP A 70 7.42 8.68 2.23
N ARG A 71 6.58 9.51 1.62
CA ARG A 71 5.26 9.08 1.17
C ARG A 71 5.31 8.08 0.03
N LYS A 72 6.30 8.19 -0.85
CA LYS A 72 6.59 7.13 -1.84
C LYS A 72 6.92 5.80 -1.15
N ALA A 73 7.71 5.84 -0.08
CA ALA A 73 8.02 4.64 0.71
C ALA A 73 6.78 4.09 1.45
N ARG A 74 5.93 4.95 2.03
CA ARG A 74 4.68 4.54 2.67
C ARG A 74 3.72 3.87 1.68
N LEU A 75 3.50 4.48 0.52
CA LEU A 75 2.72 3.89 -0.57
C LEU A 75 3.27 2.54 -1.00
N SER A 76 4.58 2.43 -1.20
CA SER A 76 5.23 1.17 -1.54
C SER A 76 5.03 0.08 -0.47
N ASN A 77 5.10 0.43 0.81
CA ASN A 77 4.85 -0.52 1.89
C ASN A 77 3.39 -0.98 1.93
N ILE A 78 2.42 -0.08 1.79
CA ILE A 78 0.99 -0.43 1.74
C ILE A 78 0.70 -1.35 0.54
N MET A 79 1.26 -1.04 -0.63
CA MET A 79 1.13 -1.91 -1.81
C MET A 79 1.80 -3.28 -1.59
N GLY A 80 2.94 -3.32 -0.90
CA GLY A 80 3.61 -4.56 -0.52
C GLY A 80 2.76 -5.43 0.42
N ILE A 81 2.12 -4.83 1.42
CA ILE A 81 1.19 -5.51 2.34
C ILE A 81 0.03 -6.11 1.55
N HIS A 82 -0.60 -5.32 0.67
CA HIS A 82 -1.67 -5.83 -0.20
C HIS A 82 -1.21 -7.00 -1.08
N LYS A 83 -0.05 -6.86 -1.72
CA LYS A 83 0.53 -7.93 -2.55
C LYS A 83 0.75 -9.21 -1.75
N ALA A 84 1.33 -9.12 -0.55
CA ALA A 84 1.58 -10.29 0.29
C ALA A 84 0.27 -10.97 0.70
N LEU A 85 -0.74 -10.20 1.10
CA LEU A 85 -2.07 -10.75 1.43
C LEU A 85 -2.73 -11.43 0.22
N ARG A 86 -2.57 -10.88 -0.99
CA ARG A 86 -3.06 -11.49 -2.23
C ARG A 86 -2.38 -12.81 -2.59
N ILE A 87 -1.18 -13.06 -2.07
CA ILE A 87 -0.45 -14.32 -2.23
C ILE A 87 -0.90 -15.32 -1.17
N ILE A 88 -0.99 -14.88 0.09
CA ILE A 88 -1.33 -15.74 1.24
C ILE A 88 -2.78 -16.23 1.15
N PHE A 89 -3.72 -15.35 0.78
CA PHE A 89 -5.14 -15.66 0.75
C PHE A 89 -5.64 -15.92 -0.67
N ARG A 90 -6.21 -17.11 -0.90
CA ARG A 90 -6.90 -17.45 -2.16
C ARG A 90 -8.10 -16.53 -2.41
N GLU A 91 -8.88 -16.26 -1.37
CA GLU A 91 -10.03 -15.36 -1.41
C GLU A 91 -9.61 -13.95 -0.98
N PRO A 92 -9.69 -12.93 -1.86
CA PRO A 92 -9.20 -11.59 -1.57
C PRO A 92 -9.86 -10.93 -0.35
N GLN A 93 -11.15 -11.21 -0.14
CA GLN A 93 -11.94 -10.67 0.96
C GLN A 93 -11.37 -11.09 2.32
N ARG A 94 -10.82 -12.31 2.42
CA ARG A 94 -10.16 -12.79 3.65
C ARG A 94 -8.90 -11.97 3.95
N GLY A 95 -8.12 -11.64 2.93
CA GLY A 95 -6.97 -10.75 3.06
C GLY A 95 -7.35 -9.34 3.53
N TYR A 96 -8.48 -8.80 3.05
CA TYR A 96 -8.98 -7.50 3.50
C TYR A 96 -9.48 -7.55 4.95
N ALA A 97 -10.24 -8.58 5.31
CA ALA A 97 -10.72 -8.77 6.68
C ALA A 97 -9.57 -9.00 7.68
N TRP A 98 -8.49 -9.67 7.25
CA TRP A 98 -7.33 -9.94 8.09
C TRP A 98 -6.67 -8.68 8.65
N ILE A 99 -6.68 -7.57 7.89
CA ILE A 99 -6.15 -6.28 8.35
C ILE A 99 -6.83 -5.78 9.64
N GLN A 100 -8.11 -6.11 9.82
CA GLN A 100 -8.92 -5.75 10.97
C GLN A 100 -9.08 -6.88 12.01
N ALA A 101 -8.58 -8.08 11.73
CA ALA A 101 -8.69 -9.19 12.66
C ALA A 101 -7.63 -9.06 13.78
N PRO A 102 -7.98 -9.39 15.04
CA PRO A 102 -6.99 -9.59 16.09
C PRO A 102 -5.93 -10.60 15.68
N ASN A 103 -4.65 -10.30 15.92
CA ASN A 103 -3.55 -11.15 15.51
C ASN A 103 -2.58 -11.42 16.66
N ALA A 104 -2.33 -12.70 16.95
CA ALA A 104 -1.39 -13.13 18.00
C ALA A 104 0.04 -12.64 17.77
N ALA A 105 0.50 -12.55 16.51
CA ALA A 105 1.81 -11.99 16.16
C ALA A 105 1.96 -10.51 16.54
N PHE A 106 0.83 -9.82 16.76
CA PHE A 106 0.77 -8.42 17.22
C PHE A 106 0.15 -8.31 18.62
N ALA A 107 0.36 -9.31 19.47
CA ALA A 107 -0.13 -9.35 20.86
C ALA A 107 -1.66 -9.11 20.97
N GLY A 108 -2.42 -9.68 20.03
CA GLY A 108 -3.88 -9.55 19.96
C GLY A 108 -4.37 -8.27 19.29
N GLN A 109 -3.48 -7.34 18.90
CA GLN A 109 -3.86 -6.17 18.12
C GLN A 109 -4.12 -6.52 16.65
N THR A 110 -4.87 -5.66 15.97
CA THR A 110 -5.08 -5.77 14.52
C THR A 110 -3.86 -5.23 13.78
N ALA A 111 -3.62 -5.72 12.56
CA ALA A 111 -2.56 -5.17 11.72
C ALA A 111 -2.77 -3.67 11.45
N LEU A 112 -4.02 -3.23 11.26
CA LEU A 112 -4.35 -1.82 11.12
C LEU A 112 -3.93 -1.01 12.35
N ARG A 113 -4.18 -1.50 13.56
CA ARG A 113 -3.79 -0.80 14.80
C ARG A 113 -2.27 -0.65 14.90
N VAL A 114 -1.50 -1.65 14.49
CA VAL A 114 -0.03 -1.54 14.40
C VAL A 114 0.36 -0.45 13.41
N MET A 115 -0.16 -0.50 12.18
CA MET A 115 0.16 0.51 11.15
C MET A 115 -0.23 1.94 11.56
N LEU A 116 -1.28 2.09 12.36
CA LEU A 116 -1.73 3.38 12.89
C LEU A 116 -0.85 3.94 14.02
N GLY A 117 0.25 3.29 14.37
CA GLY A 117 1.34 3.93 15.12
C GLY A 117 1.91 5.16 14.39
N GLY A 118 1.78 5.19 13.05
CA GLY A 118 2.06 6.36 12.22
C GLY A 118 3.50 6.45 11.71
N GLU A 119 4.43 5.69 12.28
CA GLU A 119 5.80 5.63 11.80
C GLU A 119 5.91 4.74 10.55
N LEU A 120 6.85 5.07 9.67
CA LEU A 120 7.13 4.23 8.49
C LEU A 120 7.51 2.79 8.92
N THR A 121 8.19 2.66 10.06
CA THR A 121 8.60 1.38 10.63
C THR A 121 7.42 0.50 11.06
N ASP A 122 6.26 1.09 11.38
CA ASP A 122 5.04 0.33 11.71
C ASP A 122 4.45 -0.34 10.48
N LEU A 123 4.42 0.35 9.34
CA LEU A 123 4.07 -0.24 8.04
C LEU A 123 5.06 -1.35 7.67
N MET A 124 6.35 -1.09 7.85
CA MET A 124 7.40 -2.07 7.53
C MET A 124 7.32 -3.31 8.42
N ARG A 125 6.92 -3.18 9.68
CA ARG A 125 6.72 -4.31 10.61
C ARG A 125 5.65 -5.26 10.07
N VAL A 126 4.47 -4.75 9.71
CA VAL A 126 3.39 -5.56 9.15
C VAL A 126 3.79 -6.18 7.81
N ARG A 127 4.44 -5.41 6.93
CA ARG A 127 4.95 -5.92 5.66
C ARG A 127 5.93 -7.07 5.83
N ARG A 128 6.94 -6.91 6.70
CA ARG A 128 7.96 -7.94 6.95
C ARG A 128 7.36 -9.21 7.50
N TYR A 129 6.40 -9.10 8.42
CA TYR A 129 5.66 -10.25 8.93
C TYR A 129 4.94 -11.01 7.79
N LEU A 130 4.18 -10.30 6.94
CA LEU A 130 3.51 -10.96 5.81
C LEU A 130 4.48 -11.53 4.78
N ASP A 131 5.61 -10.86 4.55
CA ASP A 131 6.68 -11.36 3.68
C ASP A 131 7.32 -12.64 4.23
N SER A 132 7.43 -12.82 5.56
CA SER A 132 7.90 -14.08 6.16
C SER A 132 6.86 -15.19 6.09
N GLU A 133 5.57 -14.89 6.27
CA GLU A 133 4.50 -15.90 6.20
C GLU A 133 4.34 -16.50 4.79
N ARG A 134 4.52 -15.70 3.73
CA ARG A 134 4.46 -16.23 2.35
C ARG A 134 5.72 -16.99 1.94
N GLY A 135 6.83 -16.75 2.63
CA GLY A 135 8.15 -17.26 2.29
C GLY A 135 8.53 -18.54 3.00
N GLY A 136 7.55 -19.24 3.62
CA GLY A 136 7.71 -20.45 4.44
C GLY A 136 9.08 -21.09 4.32
N TRP A 137 9.86 -20.96 5.39
CA TRP A 137 11.18 -21.60 5.52
C TRP A 137 11.07 -23.12 5.41
#